data_AF-A0A7C7RHJ3-F1
#
_entry.id   AF-A0A7C7RHJ3-F1
#
_cell.length_a   1.000
_cell.length_b   1.000
_cell.length_c   1.000
_cell.angle_alpha   90.00
_cell.angle_beta   90.00
_cell.angle_gamma   90.00
#
_symmetry.space_group_name_H-M   'P 1'
#
loop_
_entity.id
_entity.type
_entity.pdbx_description
1 polymer ?
#
loop_
_entity_poly.entity_id
_entity_poly.type
_entity_poly.pdbx_seq_one_letter_code
_entity_poly.pdbx_strand_id
1 'polypeptide(L)'
;MGSYSYTFFIPQIHVLSKCDLLPKEEVDKIIRWSEDFSELEIAIDERLKGSRRLLSQGMSKAIYQLDLNFELIDVSSVTNEGMTSLSASLERIFTGG
;
A
#
# COMPACT_ATOMS: atom_id res chain seq x y z
N MET A 1 32.64 21.29 -5.99
CA MET A 1 32.34 19.97 -6.58
C MET A 1 31.03 19.52 -5.95
N GLY A 2 29.90 19.88 -6.56
CA GLY A 2 28.57 19.69 -5.99
C GLY A 2 28.11 18.26 -6.22
N SER A 3 27.94 17.48 -5.15
CA SER A 3 27.17 16.24 -5.23
C SER A 3 25.70 16.63 -5.34
N TYR A 4 25.14 16.51 -6.54
CA TYR A 4 23.70 16.54 -6.74
C TYR A 4 23.13 15.23 -6.18
N SER A 5 22.64 15.24 -4.94
CA SER A 5 21.75 14.17 -4.46
C SER A 5 20.38 14.37 -5.10
N TYR A 6 20.15 13.71 -6.24
CA TYR A 6 18.82 13.53 -6.84
C TYR A 6 18.03 12.55 -5.96
N THR A 7 17.63 12.96 -4.76
CA THR A 7 16.74 12.15 -3.94
C THR A 7 15.31 12.36 -4.45
N PHE A 8 14.83 11.42 -5.26
CA PHE A 8 13.53 10.71 -5.19
C PHE A 8 12.35 11.31 -4.38
N PHE A 9 12.15 12.62 -4.31
CA PHE A 9 10.94 13.26 -3.78
C PHE A 9 9.84 13.32 -4.85
N ILE A 10 9.60 12.19 -5.51
CA ILE A 10 8.49 12.06 -6.44
C ILE A 10 7.33 11.44 -5.65
N PRO A 11 6.12 12.02 -5.72
CA PRO A 11 4.94 11.42 -5.11
C PRO A 11 4.75 9.98 -5.61
N GLN A 12 4.51 9.06 -4.67
CA GLN A 12 4.32 7.64 -4.96
C GLN A 12 2.86 7.26 -4.72
N ILE A 13 2.33 6.39 -5.57
CA ILE A 13 1.01 5.78 -5.43
C ILE A 13 1.22 4.27 -5.28
N HIS A 14 0.59 3.66 -4.29
CA HIS A 14 0.63 2.22 -4.11
C HIS A 14 -0.53 1.56 -4.85
N VAL A 15 -0.22 0.59 -5.70
CA VAL A 15 -1.19 -0.04 -6.59
C VAL A 15 -1.08 -1.56 -6.48
N LEU A 16 -2.19 -2.22 -6.18
CA LEU A 16 -2.34 -3.66 -6.28
C LEU A 16 -2.78 -4.03 -7.69
N SER A 17 -1.81 -4.29 -8.57
CA SER A 17 -2.09 -4.67 -9.96
C SER A 17 -2.63 -6.11 -10.07
N LYS A 18 -3.45 -6.36 -11.09
CA LYS A 18 -4.00 -7.68 -11.45
C LYS A 18 -4.92 -8.25 -10.38
N CYS A 19 -5.77 -7.41 -9.77
CA CYS A 19 -6.74 -7.86 -8.78
C CYS A 19 -7.72 -8.92 -9.33
N ASP A 20 -7.90 -8.98 -10.66
CA ASP A 20 -8.69 -9.99 -11.37
C ASP A 20 -8.19 -11.44 -11.17
N LEU A 21 -6.93 -11.62 -10.75
CA LEU A 21 -6.36 -12.95 -10.49
C LEU A 21 -6.72 -13.51 -9.10
N LEU A 22 -7.28 -12.68 -8.22
CA LEU A 22 -7.62 -13.04 -6.86
C LEU A 22 -9.15 -13.02 -6.66
N PRO A 23 -9.69 -13.89 -5.79
CA PRO A 23 -11.08 -13.74 -5.34
C PRO A 23 -11.26 -12.37 -4.70
N LYS A 24 -12.42 -11.74 -4.94
CA LYS A 24 -12.73 -10.40 -4.42
C LYS A 24 -12.53 -10.29 -2.89
N GLU A 25 -12.89 -11.33 -2.14
CA GLU A 25 -12.71 -11.40 -0.69
C GLU A 25 -11.24 -11.29 -0.26
N GLU A 26 -10.31 -11.86 -1.03
CA GLU A 26 -8.88 -11.76 -0.75
C GLU A 26 -8.33 -10.38 -1.13
N VAL A 27 -8.81 -9.78 -2.22
CA VAL A 27 -8.47 -8.40 -2.60
C VAL A 27 -8.93 -7.44 -1.49
N ASP A 28 -10.19 -7.51 -1.09
CA ASP A 28 -10.77 -6.68 -0.02
C ASP A 28 -10.00 -6.85 1.30
N LYS A 29 -9.54 -8.07 1.62
CA LYS A 29 -8.70 -8.34 2.79
C LYS A 29 -7.34 -7.64 2.70
N ILE A 30 -6.69 -7.66 1.53
CA ILE A 30 -5.41 -6.98 1.32
C ILE A 30 -5.57 -5.46 1.43
N ILE A 31 -6.64 -4.91 0.85
CA ILE A 31 -6.95 -3.48 0.97
C ILE A 31 -7.14 -3.09 2.44
N ARG A 32 -7.90 -3.88 3.21
CA ARG A 32 -8.09 -3.63 4.65
C ARG A 32 -6.79 -3.58 5.46
N TRP A 33 -5.77 -4.35 5.09
CA TRP A 33 -4.47 -4.24 5.77
C TRP A 33 -3.76 -2.90 5.54
N SER A 34 -4.07 -2.21 4.45
CA SER A 34 -3.56 -0.84 4.19
C SER A 34 -4.34 0.24 4.95
N GLU A 35 -5.60 -0.05 5.32
CA GLU A 35 -6.51 0.90 5.96
C GLU A 35 -6.58 0.74 7.49
N ASP A 36 -6.46 -0.48 8.01
CA ASP A 36 -6.57 -0.82 9.44
C ASP A 36 -5.33 -1.56 9.93
N PHE A 37 -4.57 -0.89 10.78
CA PHE A 37 -3.41 -1.44 11.46
C PHE A 37 -3.71 -2.73 12.24
N SER A 38 -4.89 -2.81 12.85
CA SER A 38 -5.31 -3.97 13.66
C SER A 38 -5.48 -5.21 12.78
N GLU A 39 -6.07 -5.06 11.60
CA GLU A 39 -6.25 -6.15 10.63
C GLU A 39 -4.90 -6.67 10.11
N LEU A 40 -3.94 -5.76 9.88
CA LEU A 40 -2.57 -6.14 9.49
C LEU A 40 -1.83 -6.89 10.61
N GLU A 41 -1.93 -6.43 11.85
CA GLU A 41 -1.31 -7.11 13.01
C GLU A 41 -1.87 -8.52 13.22
N ILE A 42 -3.19 -8.68 13.13
CA ILE A 42 -3.84 -10.00 13.21
C ILE A 42 -3.30 -10.92 12.10
N ALA A 43 -3.23 -10.44 10.87
CA ALA A 43 -2.72 -11.23 9.75
C ALA A 43 -1.24 -11.61 9.93
N ILE A 44 -0.41 -10.71 10.47
CA ILE A 44 1.00 -11.01 10.79
C ILE A 44 1.10 -12.12 11.82
N ASP A 45 0.28 -12.07 12.88
CA ASP A 45 0.28 -13.06 13.96
C ASP A 45 -0.24 -14.43 13.52
N GLU A 46 -1.25 -14.47 12.65
CA GLU A 46 -1.80 -15.70 12.09
C GLU A 46 -0.84 -16.38 11.10
N ARG A 47 -0.17 -15.58 10.25
CA ARG A 47 0.55 -16.09 9.07
C ARG A 47 2.06 -16.25 9.30
N LEU A 48 2.66 -15.50 10.22
CA LEU A 48 4.12 -15.50 10.44
C LEU A 48 4.51 -16.07 11.79
N LYS A 49 5.70 -16.68 11.86
CA LYS A 49 6.25 -17.27 13.08
C LYS A 49 7.72 -16.87 13.26
N GLY A 50 8.18 -16.92 14.52
CA GLY A 50 9.57 -16.65 14.88
C GLY A 50 10.03 -15.23 14.50
N SER A 51 11.24 -15.13 13.96
CA SER A 51 11.88 -13.85 13.62
C SER A 51 11.15 -13.04 12.55
N ARG A 52 10.48 -13.70 11.59
CA ARG A 52 9.69 -13.02 10.55
C ARG A 52 8.49 -12.26 11.13
N ARG A 53 7.84 -12.83 12.15
CA ARG A 53 6.75 -12.18 12.88
C ARG A 53 7.26 -10.93 13.59
N LEU A 54 8.33 -11.08 14.38
CA LEU A 54 8.91 -9.98 15.15
C LEU A 54 9.35 -8.81 14.26
N LEU A 55 9.98 -9.09 13.12
CA LEU A 55 10.37 -8.07 12.15
C LEU A 55 9.14 -7.36 11.58
N SER A 56 8.13 -8.12 11.13
CA SER A 56 6.94 -7.56 10.49
C SER A 56 6.15 -6.69 11.47
N GLN A 57 5.99 -7.12 12.72
CA GLN A 57 5.36 -6.31 13.79
C GLN A 57 6.16 -5.03 14.09
N GLY A 58 7.49 -5.12 14.11
CA GLY A 58 8.35 -3.95 14.29
C GLY A 58 8.17 -2.92 13.17
N MET A 59 8.13 -3.37 11.92
CA MET A 59 7.91 -2.51 10.75
C MET A 59 6.51 -1.91 10.73
N SER A 60 5.48 -2.74 10.95
CA SER A 60 4.08 -2.33 11.04
C SER A 60 3.90 -1.25 12.11
N LYS A 61 4.44 -1.46 13.31
CA LYS A 61 4.40 -0.49 14.40
C LYS A 61 5.13 0.81 14.05
N ALA A 62 6.27 0.73 13.37
CA ALA A 62 7.00 1.93 12.93
C ALA A 62 6.19 2.74 11.91
N ILE A 63 5.57 2.07 10.93
CA ILE A 63 4.68 2.71 9.94
C ILE A 63 3.53 3.44 10.65
N TYR A 64 2.88 2.78 11.62
CA TYR A 64 1.81 3.36 12.42
C TYR A 64 2.27 4.56 13.26
N GLN A 65 3.41 4.44 13.96
CA GLN A 65 3.94 5.51 14.82
C GLN A 65 4.39 6.75 14.03
N LEU A 66 4.79 6.59 12.77
CA LEU A 66 5.16 7.67 11.88
C LEU A 66 3.96 8.29 11.16
N ASP A 67 2.74 7.81 11.43
CA ASP A 67 1.48 8.22 10.78
C ASP A 67 1.58 8.19 9.24
N LEU A 68 2.29 7.18 8.74
CA LEU A 68 2.46 6.98 7.31
C LEU A 68 1.20 6.30 6.76
N ASN A 69 0.42 7.07 6.01
CA ASN A 69 -0.80 6.60 5.37
C ASN A 69 -0.50 6.26 3.90
N PHE A 70 -0.72 5.00 3.53
CA PHE A 70 -0.46 4.47 2.20
C PHE A 70 -1.76 3.91 1.62
N GLU A 71 -2.48 4.74 0.88
CA GLU A 71 -3.65 4.30 0.13
C GLU A 71 -3.23 3.26 -0.92
N LEU A 72 -3.82 2.07 -0.86
CA LEU A 72 -3.59 0.99 -1.80
C LEU A 72 -4.77 0.92 -2.78
N ILE A 73 -4.52 1.18 -4.05
CA ILE A 73 -5.55 1.14 -5.09
C ILE A 73 -5.49 -0.21 -5.79
N ASP A 74 -6.54 -1.02 -5.72
CA ASP A 74 -6.66 -2.24 -6.51
C ASP A 74 -7.00 -1.89 -7.96
N VAL A 75 -6.26 -2.48 -8.91
CA VAL A 75 -6.50 -2.25 -10.33
C VAL A 75 -6.37 -3.54 -11.13
N SER A 76 -7.16 -3.63 -12.20
CA SER A 76 -6.96 -4.63 -13.23
C SER A 76 -6.93 -3.95 -14.59
N SER A 77 -5.83 -4.17 -15.31
CA SER A 77 -5.71 -3.69 -16.69
C SER A 77 -6.56 -4.50 -17.68
N VAL A 78 -7.10 -5.66 -17.26
CA VAL A 78 -7.92 -6.54 -18.12
C VAL A 78 -9.40 -6.20 -17.98
N THR A 79 -9.88 -5.99 -16.75
CA THR A 79 -11.30 -5.63 -16.49
C THR A 79 -11.51 -4.11 -16.46
N ASN A 80 -10.43 -3.32 -16.49
CA ASN A 80 -10.43 -1.86 -16.32
C ASN A 80 -10.90 -1.40 -14.92
N GLU A 81 -10.93 -2.31 -13.94
CA GLU A 81 -11.27 -1.99 -12.55
C GLU A 81 -10.19 -1.12 -11.91
N GLY A 82 -10.62 -0.20 -11.03
CA GLY A 82 -9.74 0.69 -10.27
C GLY A 82 -9.05 1.81 -11.06
N MET A 83 -9.08 1.77 -12.40
CA MET A 83 -8.39 2.74 -13.25
C MET A 83 -8.88 4.19 -13.07
N THR A 84 -10.17 4.39 -12.79
CA THR A 84 -10.73 5.71 -12.45
C THR A 84 -10.19 6.22 -11.11
N SER A 85 -10.08 5.35 -10.10
CA SER A 85 -9.53 5.72 -8.78
C SER A 85 -8.05 6.07 -8.89
N LEU A 86 -7.29 5.29 -9.67
CA LEU A 86 -5.89 5.57 -9.98
C LEU A 86 -5.73 6.92 -10.70
N SER A 87 -6.59 7.21 -11.69
CA SER A 87 -6.57 8.48 -12.43
C SER A 87 -6.86 9.67 -11.52
N ALA A 88 -7.89 9.57 -10.66
CA ALA A 88 -8.22 10.60 -9.68
C ALA A 88 -7.07 10.84 -8.68
N SER A 89 -6.40 9.77 -8.24
CA SER A 89 -5.24 9.86 -7.35
C SER A 89 -4.04 10.54 -8.01
N LEU A 90 -3.80 10.25 -9.29
CA LEU A 90 -2.80 10.96 -10.10
C LEU A 90 -3.18 12.44 -10.24
N GLU A 91 -4.43 12.75 -10.60
CA GLU A 91 -4.91 14.13 -10.71
C GLU A 91 -4.73 14.90 -9.40
N ARG A 92 -5.04 14.29 -8.25
CA ARG A 92 -4.83 14.92 -6.93
C ARG A 92 -3.36 15.24 -6.69
N ILE A 93 -2.45 14.36 -7.09
CA ILE A 93 -1.00 14.58 -6.96
C ILE A 93 -0.52 15.70 -7.89
N PHE A 94 -1.02 15.76 -9.13
CA PHE A 94 -0.56 16.73 -10.12
C PHE A 94 -1.26 18.09 -10.06
N THR A 95 -2.49 18.14 -9.54
CA THR A 95 -3.32 19.36 -9.44
C THR A 95 -3.34 19.94 -8.04
N GLY A 96 -2.97 19.15 -7.02
CA GLY A 96 -2.87 19.56 -5.62
C GLY A 96 -1.50 20.10 -5.19
N GLY A 97 -0.70 20.59 -6.13
CA GLY A 97 0.61 21.23 -5.90
C GLY A 97 0.53 22.75 -5.94
#